data_AF-A0A2H9NWL1-F1
#
_entry.id   AF-A0A2H9NWL1-F1
#
_cell.length_a   1.000
_cell.length_b   1.000
_cell.length_c   1.000
_cell.angle_alpha   90.00
_cell.angle_beta   90.00
_cell.angle_gamma   90.00
#
_symmetry.space_group_name_H-M   'P 1'
#
loop_
_entity.id
_entity.type
_entity.pdbx_description
1 polymer ?
#
loop_
_entity_poly.entity_id
_entity_poly.type
_entity_poly.pdbx_seq_one_letter_code
_entity_poly.pdbx_strand_id
1 'polypeptide(L)'
;EDAYNRTWKLGSTAQFNHSTFYAGEKKISTNTCYGTNLNVNNADQGTDWAEVVLQDGTSQDVGDGVHEYDIIYAALLENKTTGFNGNGFDYQIILPESGLQGSQPSIAYYFYLELI
;
A
#
# COMPACT_ATOMS: atom_id res chain seq x y z
N GLU A 1 16.44 -6.40 13.27
CA GLU A 1 15.56 -5.35 12.73
C GLU A 1 14.43 -5.14 13.73
N ASP A 2 14.60 -4.19 14.63
CA ASP A 2 13.62 -3.93 15.69
C ASP A 2 12.37 -3.26 15.12
N ALA A 3 11.24 -3.64 15.68
CA ALA A 3 9.86 -3.36 15.28
C ALA A 3 9.42 -1.88 15.32
N TYR A 4 10.33 -0.92 15.23
CA TYR A 4 10.07 0.50 15.52
C TYR A 4 9.35 1.27 14.41
N ASN A 5 9.22 0.73 13.19
CA ASN A 5 8.48 1.36 12.08
C ASN A 5 7.99 0.29 11.08
N ARG A 6 7.08 -0.59 11.51
CA ARG A 6 6.47 -1.54 10.56
C ARG A 6 5.52 -0.78 9.63
N THR A 7 6.03 -0.38 8.48
CA THR A 7 5.24 0.15 7.37
C THR A 7 4.18 -0.87 6.97
N TRP A 8 4.56 -2.15 6.86
CA TRP A 8 3.68 -3.25 6.49
C TRP A 8 2.86 -3.79 7.66
N LYS A 9 1.54 -3.85 7.48
CA LYS A 9 0.58 -4.23 8.51
C LYS A 9 -0.32 -5.40 8.06
N LEU A 10 -0.74 -6.22 9.02
CA LEU A 10 -1.60 -7.38 8.79
C LEU A 10 -3.09 -7.00 8.82
N GLY A 11 -3.85 -7.42 7.80
CA GLY A 11 -5.27 -7.08 7.61
C GLY A 11 -6.29 -7.76 8.51
N SER A 12 -5.87 -8.34 9.64
CA SER A 12 -6.75 -9.06 10.57
C SER A 12 -6.52 -8.72 12.04
N THR A 13 -5.58 -7.82 12.31
CA THR A 13 -5.34 -7.27 13.64
C THR A 13 -5.60 -5.78 13.56
N ALA A 14 -5.93 -5.13 14.69
CA ALA A 14 -6.19 -3.68 14.79
C ALA A 14 -4.96 -2.79 14.48
N GLN A 15 -4.12 -3.20 13.54
CA GLN A 15 -2.83 -2.65 13.16
C GLN A 15 -2.87 -1.87 11.85
N PHE A 16 -3.97 -1.96 11.09
CA PHE A 16 -4.17 -1.19 9.87
C PHE A 16 -5.61 -0.70 9.80
N ASN A 17 -5.77 0.59 9.54
CA ASN A 17 -7.08 1.22 9.38
C ASN A 17 -7.23 1.68 7.94
N HIS A 18 -8.19 1.12 7.21
CA HIS A 18 -8.57 1.60 5.89
C HIS A 18 -10.09 1.70 5.77
N SER A 19 -10.55 2.74 5.07
CA SER A 19 -11.96 2.91 4.77
C SER A 19 -12.49 1.78 3.90
N THR A 20 -13.81 1.57 3.96
CA THR A 20 -14.51 0.68 3.03
C THR A 20 -14.42 1.26 1.62
N PHE A 21 -14.19 0.41 0.62
CA PHE A 21 -14.17 0.79 -0.79
C PHE A 21 -14.70 -0.34 -1.68
N TYR A 22 -14.76 -0.09 -2.99
CA TYR A 22 -15.25 -1.06 -3.97
C TYR A 22 -14.19 -1.35 -5.03
N ALA A 23 -14.12 -2.62 -5.44
CA ALA A 23 -13.44 -3.07 -6.64
C ALA A 23 -14.50 -3.67 -7.58
N GLY A 24 -14.99 -2.85 -8.52
CA GLY A 24 -16.19 -3.18 -9.29
C GLY A 24 -17.41 -3.37 -8.36
N GLU A 25 -18.08 -4.51 -8.45
CA GLU A 25 -19.22 -4.84 -7.59
C GLU A 25 -18.82 -5.38 -6.21
N LYS A 26 -17.53 -5.63 -5.97
CA LYS A 26 -17.05 -6.21 -4.71
C LYS A 26 -16.76 -5.11 -3.70
N LYS A 27 -17.55 -5.12 -2.62
CA LYS A 27 -17.29 -4.30 -1.43
C LYS A 27 -16.13 -4.91 -0.63
N ILE A 28 -15.11 -4.11 -0.39
CA ILE A 28 -14.03 -4.42 0.54
C ILE A 28 -14.34 -3.70 1.84
N SER A 29 -14.59 -4.48 2.90
CA SER A 29 -14.94 -3.95 4.21
C SER A 29 -13.74 -3.29 4.87
N THR A 30 -14.01 -2.33 5.76
CA THR A 30 -13.00 -1.69 6.59
C THR A 30 -12.12 -2.72 7.32
N ASN A 31 -10.81 -2.50 7.27
CA ASN A 31 -9.78 -3.24 8.02
C ASN A 31 -9.70 -4.74 7.71
N THR A 32 -9.96 -5.13 6.47
CA THR A 32 -9.82 -6.52 6.01
C THR A 32 -8.60 -6.78 5.14
N CYS A 33 -7.93 -5.73 4.66
CA CYS A 33 -6.79 -5.83 3.76
C CYS A 33 -5.47 -5.66 4.50
N TYR A 34 -4.42 -6.32 3.98
CA TYR A 34 -3.05 -5.89 4.26
C TYR A 34 -2.86 -4.47 3.73
N GLY A 35 -1.92 -3.74 4.33
CA GLY A 35 -1.69 -2.36 3.90
C GLY A 35 -0.43 -1.76 4.48
N THR A 36 -0.19 -0.51 4.11
CA THR A 36 0.94 0.28 4.56
C THR A 36 0.47 1.53 5.31
N ASN A 37 1.14 1.84 6.41
CA ASN A 37 0.97 3.10 7.13
C ASN A 37 2.34 3.74 7.37
N LEU A 38 2.43 5.06 7.23
CA LEU A 38 3.55 5.77 7.81
C LEU A 38 3.46 5.73 9.33
N ASN A 39 4.62 5.71 9.98
CA ASN A 39 4.71 5.70 11.43
C ASN A 39 5.54 6.88 11.89
N VAL A 40 5.06 7.55 12.93
CA VAL A 40 5.83 8.54 13.69
C VAL A 40 5.77 8.10 15.15
N ASN A 41 6.93 7.81 15.75
CA ASN A 41 7.04 7.41 17.15
C ASN A 41 6.13 6.21 17.54
N ASN A 42 6.05 5.18 16.69
CA ASN A 42 5.17 4.01 16.85
C ASN A 42 3.65 4.30 16.76
N ALA A 43 3.25 5.47 16.24
CA ALA A 43 1.87 5.77 15.94
C ALA A 43 1.64 5.82 14.43
N ASP A 44 0.63 5.09 13.97
CA ASP A 44 0.19 5.14 12.59
C ASP A 44 -0.25 6.57 12.22
N GLN A 45 0.26 7.06 11.10
CA GLN A 45 -0.21 8.26 10.42
C GLN A 45 -1.05 7.74 9.24
N GLY A 46 -2.37 7.80 9.34
CA GLY A 46 -3.19 7.05 8.38
C GLY A 46 -4.70 7.22 8.53
N THR A 47 -5.19 8.42 8.90
CA THR A 47 -6.60 8.73 8.64
C THR A 47 -6.84 8.91 7.14
N ASP A 48 -5.91 9.60 6.50
CA ASP A 48 -5.87 9.85 5.06
C ASP A 48 -4.67 9.09 4.48
N TRP A 49 -4.71 8.76 3.19
CA TRP A 49 -3.64 8.00 2.50
C TRP A 49 -3.50 6.52 2.92
N ALA A 50 -4.57 5.91 3.44
CA ALA A 50 -4.55 4.47 3.72
C ALA A 50 -4.33 3.68 2.41
N GLU A 51 -3.20 3.01 2.31
CA GLU A 51 -2.82 2.19 1.15
C GLU A 51 -3.01 0.71 1.47
N VAL A 52 -3.89 0.06 0.72
CA VAL A 52 -4.07 -1.38 0.77
C VAL A 52 -3.13 -2.08 -0.19
N VAL A 53 -2.70 -3.27 0.19
CA VAL A 53 -1.85 -4.16 -0.60
C VAL A 53 -2.69 -5.37 -0.97
N LEU A 54 -2.88 -5.54 -2.27
CA LEU A 54 -3.67 -6.58 -2.89
C LEU A 54 -2.78 -7.43 -3.80
N GLN A 55 -3.33 -8.55 -4.27
CA GLN A 55 -2.77 -9.33 -5.37
C GLN A 55 -3.84 -9.48 -6.45
N ASP A 56 -3.44 -9.56 -7.71
CA ASP A 56 -4.36 -9.86 -8.81
C ASP A 56 -4.77 -11.34 -8.87
N GLY A 57 -4.14 -12.18 -8.05
CA GLY A 57 -4.37 -13.63 -7.97
C GLY A 57 -3.69 -14.43 -9.08
N THR A 58 -2.89 -13.78 -9.93
CA THR A 58 -2.02 -14.47 -10.89
C THR A 58 -0.69 -14.80 -10.21
N SER A 59 -0.17 -16.00 -10.50
CA SER A 59 1.12 -16.44 -10.02
C SER A 59 2.05 -16.70 -11.20
N GLN A 60 3.28 -16.24 -11.12
CA GLN A 60 4.33 -16.47 -12.11
C GLN A 60 5.36 -17.44 -11.53
N ASP A 61 5.71 -18.47 -12.30
CA ASP A 61 6.78 -19.40 -11.95
C ASP A 61 8.12 -18.72 -12.23
N VAL A 62 8.88 -18.40 -11.18
CA VAL A 62 10.19 -17.74 -11.30
C VAL A 62 11.37 -18.71 -11.19
N GLY A 63 11.09 -20.02 -11.21
CA GLY A 63 12.08 -21.09 -11.09
C GLY A 63 12.12 -21.71 -9.69
N ASP A 64 12.77 -22.88 -9.56
CA ASP A 64 12.97 -23.61 -8.29
C ASP A 64 11.70 -23.87 -7.45
N GLY A 65 10.52 -23.92 -8.08
CA GLY A 65 9.24 -24.10 -7.40
C GLY A 65 8.76 -22.86 -6.63
N VAL A 66 9.34 -21.69 -6.90
CA VAL A 66 8.93 -20.41 -6.34
C VAL A 66 7.87 -19.78 -7.24
N HIS A 67 6.76 -19.36 -6.62
CA HIS A 67 5.69 -18.62 -7.26
C HIS A 67 5.71 -17.17 -6.74
N GLU A 68 5.73 -16.21 -7.65
CA GLU A 68 5.56 -14.78 -7.35
C GLU A 68 4.18 -14.32 -7.77
N TYR A 69 3.61 -13.36 -7.03
CA TYR A 69 2.29 -12.79 -7.30
C TYR A 69 2.44 -11.32 -7.69
N ASP A 70 1.62 -10.87 -8.64
CA ASP A 70 1.59 -9.46 -9.01
C ASP A 70 0.89 -8.66 -7.89
N ILE A 71 1.67 -7.78 -7.26
CA ILE A 71 1.23 -6.97 -6.13
C ILE A 71 0.60 -5.68 -6.63
N ILE A 72 -0.58 -5.36 -6.10
CA ILE A 72 -1.33 -4.13 -6.40
C ILE A 72 -1.33 -3.26 -5.15
N TYR A 73 -0.88 -2.01 -5.31
CA TYR A 73 -0.99 -0.95 -4.30
C TYR A 73 -2.19 -0.08 -4.67
N ALA A 74 -3.14 0.07 -3.75
CA ALA A 74 -4.31 0.89 -3.99
C ALA A 74 -4.57 1.82 -2.81
N ALA A 75 -4.89 3.07 -3.11
CA ALA A 75 -5.28 4.09 -2.14
C ALA A 75 -6.47 4.86 -2.72
N LEU A 76 -7.33 5.37 -1.85
CA LEU A 76 -8.42 6.25 -2.26
C LEU A 76 -7.87 7.62 -2.65
N LEU A 77 -8.55 8.27 -3.59
CA LEU A 77 -8.30 9.68 -3.88
C LEU A 77 -8.82 10.51 -2.72
N GLU A 78 -8.01 11.47 -2.31
CA GLU A 78 -8.32 12.45 -1.28
C GLU A 78 -8.64 13.81 -1.93
N ASN A 79 -9.22 14.74 -1.18
CA ASN A 79 -9.53 16.08 -1.69
C ASN A 79 -8.59 17.12 -1.09
N LYS A 80 -7.48 17.41 -1.79
CA LYS A 80 -6.47 18.38 -1.37
C LYS A 80 -5.99 18.16 0.08
N THR A 81 -5.82 16.90 0.46
CA THR A 81 -5.40 16.51 1.81
C THR A 81 -3.90 16.75 1.99
N THR A 82 -3.47 17.00 3.23
CA THR A 82 -2.05 17.27 3.53
C THR A 82 -1.23 16.00 3.33
N GLY A 83 -0.25 16.05 2.41
CA GLY A 83 0.70 14.97 2.13
C GLY A 83 1.95 15.03 3.01
N PHE A 84 2.94 14.19 2.69
CA PHE A 84 4.11 13.96 3.55
C PHE A 84 5.11 15.13 3.62
N ASN A 85 4.97 16.12 2.74
CA ASN A 85 5.80 17.33 2.72
C ASN A 85 5.05 18.59 3.20
N GLY A 86 3.84 18.44 3.74
CA GLY A 86 3.01 19.55 4.21
C GLY A 86 2.21 20.28 3.11
N ASN A 87 2.32 19.89 1.85
CA ASN A 87 1.49 20.42 0.76
C ASN A 87 0.21 19.59 0.56
N GLY A 88 -0.78 20.15 -0.12
CA GLY A 88 -2.03 19.48 -0.46
C GLY A 88 -1.92 18.63 -1.73
N PHE A 89 -2.41 17.40 -1.67
CA PHE A 89 -2.48 16.46 -2.80
C PHE A 89 -3.86 15.81 -2.88
N ASP A 90 -4.18 15.27 -4.06
CA ASP A 90 -5.36 14.42 -4.24
C ASP A 90 -4.99 12.93 -4.21
N TYR A 91 -3.70 12.63 -4.32
CA TYR A 91 -3.20 11.26 -4.34
C TYR A 91 -1.75 11.13 -3.87
N GLN A 92 -1.43 10.03 -3.18
CA GLN A 92 -0.09 9.70 -2.70
C GLN A 92 0.03 8.17 -2.45
N ILE A 93 1.11 7.53 -2.91
CA ILE A 93 1.43 6.08 -2.74
C ILE A 93 2.82 5.96 -2.12
N ILE A 94 3.07 4.87 -1.39
CA ILE A 94 4.40 4.42 -1.02
C ILE A 94 4.72 3.12 -1.77
N LEU A 95 5.67 3.18 -2.70
CA LEU A 95 6.15 2.00 -3.40
C LEU A 95 7.37 1.41 -2.70
N PRO A 96 7.49 0.07 -2.58
CA PRO A 96 8.69 -0.52 -2.00
C PRO A 96 9.84 -0.46 -2.98
N GLU A 97 10.93 0.17 -2.55
CA GLU A 97 12.21 0.12 -3.24
C GLU A 97 13.30 -0.35 -2.29
N SER A 98 14.24 -1.14 -2.81
CA SER A 98 15.44 -1.52 -2.07
C SER A 98 16.39 -0.33 -2.00
N GLY A 99 16.64 0.18 -0.79
CA GLY A 99 17.68 1.18 -0.52
C GLY A 99 19.10 0.61 -0.46
N LEU A 100 19.29 -0.70 -0.73
CA LEU A 100 20.60 -1.34 -0.64
C LEU A 100 21.51 -0.85 -1.79
N GLN A 101 22.65 -0.27 -1.43
CA GLN A 101 23.63 0.22 -2.39
C GLN A 101 24.04 -0.88 -3.38
N GLY A 102 23.94 -0.60 -4.68
CA GLY A 102 24.27 -1.55 -5.75
C GLY A 102 23.18 -2.58 -6.07
N SER A 103 22.04 -2.56 -5.35
CA SER A 103 20.88 -3.43 -5.58
C SER A 103 19.61 -2.59 -5.68
N GLN A 104 19.55 -1.77 -6.72
CA GLN A 104 18.41 -0.96 -7.11
C GLN A 104 17.88 -1.51 -8.44
N PRO A 105 17.06 -2.57 -8.42
CA PRO A 105 16.46 -3.08 -9.64
C PRO A 105 15.59 -2.01 -10.27
N SER A 106 15.62 -1.91 -11.60
CA SER A 106 14.70 -1.05 -12.35
C SER A 106 13.31 -1.71 -12.36
N ILE A 107 12.45 -1.31 -11.43
CA ILE A 107 11.07 -1.80 -11.33
C ILE A 107 10.16 -0.82 -12.08
N ALA A 108 9.38 -1.34 -13.03
CA ALA A 108 8.34 -0.55 -13.69
C ALA A 108 7.04 -0.66 -12.88
N TYR A 109 6.43 0.49 -12.58
CA TYR A 109 5.11 0.56 -11.96
C TYR A 109 4.09 1.05 -12.98
N TYR A 110 2.98 0.33 -13.09
CA TYR A 110 1.83 0.74 -13.88
C TYR A 110 0.80 1.37 -12.95
N PHE A 111 0.35 2.57 -13.32
CA PHE A 111 -0.51 3.37 -12.48
C PHE A 111 -1.84 3.66 -13.19
N TYR A 112 -2.92 3.44 -12.47
CA TYR A 112 -4.29 3.64 -12.94
C TYR A 112 -5.02 4.53 -11.93
N LEU A 113 -5.67 5.60 -12.40
CA LEU A 113 -6.63 6.36 -11.61
C LEU A 113 -7.98 6.30 -12.28
N GLU A 114 -9.00 6.16 -11.46
CA GLU A 114 -10.36 6.44 -11.83
C GLU A 114 -10.73 7.83 -11.31
N LEU A 115 -11.11 8.72 -12.21
CA LEU A 115 -11.60 10.06 -11.88
C LEU A 115 -13.13 10.05 -12.05
N ILE A 116 -13.82 10.67 -11.10
CA ILE A 116 -15.28 10.89 -11.15
C ILE A 116 -15.56 12.25 -11.81
#